data_AF-A0A1V3XEM9-F1
#
_entry.id   AF-A0A1V3XEM9-F1
#
_cell.length_a   1.000
_cell.length_b   1.000
_cell.length_c   1.000
_cell.angle_alpha   90.00
_cell.angle_beta   90.00
_cell.angle_gamma   90.00
#
_symmetry.space_group_name_H-M   'P 1'
#
loop_
_entity.id
_entity.type
_entity.pdbx_description
1 polymer ?
#
loop_
_entity_poly.entity_id
_entity_poly.type
_entity_poly.pdbx_seq_one_letter_code
_entity_poly.pdbx_strand_id
1 'polypeptide(L)'
;MTVRIGTSGWSYDHWSDVLYPPGLASVRRLSYYVRSFDTVELNASFYRWPRDSTFAGWRTQLPDGFTMSVKAHRGLTHYRRLMSPEPWIERFERCWQLLGDRHGVLLVQLHPEQRRDDTRLDSFLRSVPASIRVAVELRHPSWNAPAVYAVLETHRAPTW
;
A
#
# COMPACT_ATOMS: atom_id res chain seq x y z
N MET A 1 17.80 12.40 5.16
CA MET A 1 17.02 11.41 4.39
C MET A 1 16.76 10.23 5.30
N THR A 2 15.51 9.84 5.51
CA THR A 2 15.16 8.71 6.40
C THR A 2 14.91 7.48 5.54
N VAL A 3 15.60 6.38 5.83
CA VAL A 3 15.39 5.08 5.18
C VAL A 3 14.70 4.15 6.17
N ARG A 4 13.63 3.49 5.73
CA ARG A 4 12.87 2.52 6.54
C ARG A 4 12.91 1.17 5.88
N ILE A 5 13.14 0.12 6.66
CA ILE A 5 13.23 -1.26 6.19
C ILE A 5 12.17 -2.06 6.91
N GLY A 6 11.41 -2.84 6.15
CA GLY A 6 10.34 -3.69 6.67
C GLY A 6 9.94 -4.74 5.63
N THR A 7 8.80 -5.38 5.84
CA THR A 7 8.35 -6.51 5.04
C THR A 7 6.98 -6.26 4.39
N SER A 8 6.64 -7.06 3.37
CA SER A 8 5.31 -7.05 2.73
C SER A 8 4.28 -7.85 3.51
N GLY A 9 4.07 -7.49 4.78
CA GLY A 9 3.15 -8.14 5.71
C GLY A 9 3.87 -8.61 6.97
N TRP A 10 3.10 -9.04 7.98
CA TRP A 10 3.63 -9.38 9.32
C TRP A 10 2.98 -10.61 9.96
N SER A 11 2.21 -11.40 9.21
CA SER A 11 1.47 -12.52 9.81
C SER A 11 1.63 -13.78 8.99
N TYR A 12 2.78 -14.43 9.20
CA TYR A 12 3.16 -15.65 8.52
C TYR A 12 3.51 -16.75 9.51
N ASP A 13 2.98 -17.96 9.29
CA ASP A 13 3.22 -19.09 10.19
C ASP A 13 4.66 -19.58 10.13
N HIS A 14 5.30 -19.50 8.95
CA HIS A 14 6.71 -19.85 8.75
C HIS A 14 7.69 -18.87 9.40
N TRP A 15 7.21 -17.81 10.07
CA TRP A 15 8.05 -16.92 10.89
C TRP A 15 8.07 -17.33 12.37
N SER A 16 7.30 -18.36 12.75
CA SER A 16 7.40 -18.97 14.06
C SER A 16 8.79 -19.56 14.24
N ASP A 17 9.41 -19.29 15.38
CA ASP A 17 10.81 -19.63 15.72
C ASP A 17 11.89 -18.95 14.84
N VAL A 18 11.50 -17.98 14.01
CA VAL A 18 12.43 -17.13 13.23
C VAL A 18 12.36 -15.68 13.71
N LEU A 19 11.16 -15.09 13.63
CA LEU A 19 10.88 -13.76 14.18
C LEU A 19 9.99 -13.87 15.42
N TYR A 20 9.05 -14.81 15.44
CA TYR A 20 8.08 -14.95 16.53
C TYR A 20 8.46 -16.06 17.49
N PRO A 21 8.32 -15.87 18.81
CA PRO A 21 8.44 -16.95 19.77
C PRO A 21 7.50 -18.11 19.43
N PRO A 22 7.89 -19.36 19.69
CA PRO A 22 7.01 -20.52 19.51
C PRO A 22 5.67 -20.33 20.22
N GLY A 23 4.57 -20.65 19.54
CA GLY A 23 3.21 -20.53 20.08
C GLY A 23 2.64 -19.10 20.14
N LEU A 24 3.32 -18.09 19.59
CA LEU A 24 2.76 -16.73 19.55
C LEU A 24 1.48 -16.70 18.70
N ALA A 25 0.35 -16.38 19.34
CA ALA A 25 -0.93 -16.22 18.67
C ALA A 25 -0.86 -15.15 17.55
N SER A 26 -1.50 -15.43 16.41
CA SER A 26 -1.47 -14.55 15.22
C SER A 26 -1.90 -13.11 15.52
N VAL A 27 -2.90 -12.92 16.38
CA VAL A 27 -3.38 -11.61 16.83
C VAL A 27 -2.32 -10.77 17.54
N ARG A 28 -1.31 -11.41 18.15
CA ARG A 28 -0.20 -10.73 18.84
C ARG A 28 1.03 -10.51 17.94
N ARG A 29 1.02 -11.00 16.70
CA ARG A 29 2.19 -10.89 15.80
C ARG A 29 2.52 -9.44 15.43
N LEU A 30 1.52 -8.56 15.27
CA LEU A 30 1.79 -7.15 14.98
C LEU A 30 2.54 -6.47 16.12
N SER A 31 2.08 -6.63 17.36
CA SER A 31 2.74 -6.03 18.54
C SER A 31 4.12 -6.61 18.83
N TYR A 32 4.43 -7.79 18.29
CA TYR A 32 5.79 -8.32 18.28
C TYR A 32 6.62 -7.76 17.12
N TYR A 33 6.06 -7.70 15.91
CA TYR A 33 6.72 -7.22 14.70
C TYR A 33 7.26 -5.78 14.84
N VAL A 34 6.47 -4.88 15.45
CA VAL A 34 6.84 -3.46 15.65
C VAL A 34 8.05 -3.25 16.58
N ARG A 35 8.57 -4.32 17.22
CA ARG A 35 9.80 -4.28 18.01
C ARG A 35 11.06 -4.36 17.16
N SER A 36 10.96 -4.87 15.94
CA SER A 36 12.09 -5.11 15.03
C SER A 36 12.11 -4.16 13.84
N PHE A 37 10.95 -3.63 13.44
CA PHE A 37 10.78 -2.78 12.27
C PHE A 37 9.97 -1.54 12.59
N ASP A 38 10.17 -0.48 11.81
CA ASP A 38 9.46 0.81 11.91
C ASP A 38 8.49 1.04 10.73
N THR A 39 8.38 0.06 9.83
CA THR A 39 7.48 0.11 8.68
C THR A 39 6.97 -1.27 8.29
N VAL A 40 5.83 -1.29 7.59
CA VAL A 40 5.30 -2.49 6.95
C VAL A 40 4.46 -2.13 5.73
N GLU A 41 4.44 -2.99 4.71
CA GLU A 41 3.44 -2.94 3.65
C GLU A 41 2.28 -3.88 3.99
N LEU A 42 1.08 -3.33 4.14
CA LEU A 42 -0.16 -4.08 4.21
C LEU A 42 -0.46 -4.67 2.82
N ASN A 43 0.00 -5.88 2.58
CA ASN A 43 -0.25 -6.62 1.35
C ASN A 43 -1.61 -7.36 1.37
N ALA A 44 -2.17 -7.68 2.55
CA ALA A 44 -3.45 -8.37 2.66
C ALA A 44 -4.63 -7.59 2.02
N SER A 45 -4.56 -6.25 2.03
CA SER A 45 -5.54 -5.37 1.37
C SER A 45 -5.62 -5.56 -0.13
N PHE A 46 -4.59 -6.13 -0.76
CA PHE A 46 -4.62 -6.50 -2.17
C PHE A 46 -5.70 -7.55 -2.47
N TYR A 47 -5.88 -8.51 -1.58
CA TYR A 47 -6.81 -9.63 -1.75
C TYR A 47 -8.18 -9.37 -1.15
N ARG A 48 -8.20 -8.73 0.03
CA ARG A 48 -9.42 -8.41 0.77
C ARG A 48 -9.23 -7.09 1.49
N TRP A 49 -10.07 -6.11 1.18
CA TRP A 49 -10.07 -4.83 1.87
C TRP A 49 -10.49 -5.02 3.35
N PRO A 50 -9.67 -4.57 4.33
CA PRO A 50 -10.03 -4.63 5.75
C PRO A 50 -11.24 -3.77 6.09
N ARG A 51 -11.85 -4.04 7.26
CA ARG A 51 -12.91 -3.19 7.81
C ARG A 51 -12.31 -1.94 8.45
N ASP A 52 -13.09 -0.88 8.54
CA ASP A 52 -12.68 0.38 9.16
C ASP A 52 -12.20 0.20 10.61
N SER A 53 -12.88 -0.64 11.39
CA SER A 53 -12.46 -0.98 12.75
C SER A 53 -11.11 -1.69 12.82
N THR A 54 -10.71 -2.41 11.77
CA THR A 54 -9.39 -3.02 11.66
C THR A 54 -8.30 -1.97 11.48
N PHE A 55 -8.52 -0.98 10.59
CA PHE A 55 -7.57 0.13 10.41
C PHE A 55 -7.43 0.97 11.67
N ALA A 56 -8.55 1.32 12.32
CA ALA A 56 -8.54 2.02 13.60
C ALA A 56 -7.76 1.22 14.67
N GLY A 57 -8.00 -0.10 14.75
CA GLY A 57 -7.29 -0.98 15.67
C GLY A 57 -5.79 -1.08 15.39
N TRP A 58 -5.35 -0.99 14.14
CA TRP A 58 -3.93 -0.93 13.80
C TRP A 58 -3.31 0.40 14.21
N ARG A 59 -3.97 1.54 13.99
CA ARG A 59 -3.45 2.84 14.45
C ARG A 59 -3.09 2.82 15.94
N THR A 60 -3.96 2.23 16.78
CA THR A 60 -3.71 2.10 18.23
C THR A 60 -2.55 1.16 18.58
N GLN A 61 -2.31 0.12 17.77
CA GLN A 61 -1.27 -0.89 18.03
C GLN A 61 0.12 -0.48 17.54
N LEU A 62 0.19 0.36 16.50
CA LEU A 62 1.45 0.84 15.97
C LEU A 62 2.06 1.86 16.95
N PRO A 63 3.39 1.93 17.12
CA PRO A 63 4.06 2.95 17.93
C PRO A 63 4.26 4.27 17.14
N ASP A 64 4.37 5.39 17.85
CA ASP A 64 4.59 6.71 17.24
C ASP A 64 5.76 6.68 16.26
N GLY A 65 5.56 7.36 15.12
CA GLY A 65 6.53 7.36 14.04
C GLY A 65 6.55 6.08 13.19
N PHE A 66 5.82 5.01 13.51
CA PHE A 66 5.70 3.83 12.62
C PHE A 66 4.85 4.15 11.38
N THR A 67 5.23 3.64 10.21
CA THR A 67 4.50 3.86 8.95
C THR A 67 3.98 2.56 8.33
N MET A 68 2.71 2.54 7.92
CA MET A 68 2.09 1.44 7.19
C MET A 68 1.77 1.87 5.76
N SER A 69 2.48 1.31 4.78
CA SER A 69 2.08 1.44 3.38
C SER A 69 0.95 0.49 3.08
N VAL A 70 -0.02 0.90 2.26
CA VAL A 70 -1.22 0.10 1.97
C VAL A 70 -1.22 -0.27 0.50
N LYS A 71 -1.32 -1.57 0.19
CA LYS A 71 -1.44 -2.00 -1.20
C LYS A 71 -2.86 -1.85 -1.69
N ALA A 72 -3.02 -1.18 -2.83
CA ALA A 72 -4.31 -1.02 -3.48
C ALA A 72 -4.91 -2.39 -3.83
N HIS A 73 -6.23 -2.51 -3.68
CA HIS A 73 -6.92 -3.78 -3.91
C HIS A 73 -6.84 -4.20 -5.38
N ARG A 74 -6.69 -5.51 -5.65
CA ARG A 74 -6.63 -6.08 -7.00
C ARG A 74 -7.87 -5.77 -7.86
N GLY A 75 -9.00 -5.53 -7.21
CA GLY A 75 -10.22 -5.05 -7.86
C GLY A 75 -10.04 -3.75 -8.62
N LEU A 76 -9.23 -2.83 -8.10
CA LEU A 76 -8.88 -1.59 -8.79
C LEU A 76 -7.78 -1.85 -9.83
N THR A 77 -6.66 -2.44 -9.40
CA THR A 77 -5.43 -2.45 -10.21
C THR A 77 -5.39 -3.57 -11.25
N HIS A 78 -6.01 -4.72 -11.00
CA HIS A 78 -5.97 -5.90 -11.87
C HIS A 78 -7.27 -6.09 -12.66
N TYR A 79 -8.42 -6.00 -12.00
CA TYR A 79 -9.71 -6.25 -12.66
C TYR A 79 -10.22 -5.01 -13.39
N ARG A 80 -10.38 -3.88 -12.69
CA ARG A 80 -10.81 -2.62 -13.32
C ARG A 80 -9.68 -1.92 -14.09
N ARG A 81 -8.43 -2.31 -13.86
CA ARG A 81 -7.25 -1.73 -14.53
C ARG A 81 -7.24 -0.20 -14.45
N LEU A 82 -7.47 0.34 -13.24
CA LEU A 82 -7.61 1.76 -12.89
C LEU A 82 -8.88 2.48 -13.40
N MET A 83 -9.79 1.78 -14.10
CA MET A 83 -11.05 2.38 -14.55
C MET A 83 -12.07 2.49 -13.41
N SER A 84 -12.84 3.58 -13.42
CA SER A 84 -13.84 3.90 -12.37
C SER A 84 -13.26 3.76 -10.96
N PRO A 85 -12.21 4.54 -10.62
CA PRO A 85 -11.51 4.42 -9.35
C PRO A 85 -12.29 5.00 -8.15
N GLU A 86 -13.38 5.73 -8.39
CA GLU A 86 -14.08 6.54 -7.39
C GLU A 86 -14.46 5.74 -6.13
N PRO A 87 -15.08 4.54 -6.24
CA PRO A 87 -15.43 3.76 -5.06
C PRO A 87 -14.22 3.24 -4.27
N TRP A 88 -13.06 3.15 -4.90
CA TRP A 88 -11.81 2.79 -4.23
C TRP A 88 -11.15 4.00 -3.58
N ILE A 89 -11.19 5.16 -4.22
CA ILE A 89 -10.69 6.42 -3.68
C ILE A 89 -11.39 6.74 -2.36
N GLU A 90 -12.73 6.64 -2.30
CA GLU A 90 -13.48 6.83 -1.06
C GLU A 90 -13.04 5.88 0.07
N ARG A 91 -12.60 4.67 -0.26
CA ARG A 91 -12.08 3.70 0.70
C ARG A 91 -10.66 4.03 1.14
N PHE A 92 -9.83 4.54 0.23
CA PHE A 92 -8.48 4.98 0.53
C PHE A 92 -8.51 6.21 1.45
N GLU A 93 -9.39 7.18 1.19
CA GLU A 93 -9.57 8.34 2.06
C GLU A 93 -9.96 7.96 3.47
N ARG A 94 -10.97 7.08 3.61
CA ARG A 94 -11.36 6.53 4.93
C ARG A 94 -10.20 5.80 5.61
N CYS A 95 -9.47 4.97 4.87
CA CYS A 95 -8.28 4.29 5.39
C CYS A 95 -7.22 5.27 5.90
N TRP A 96 -6.91 6.32 5.13
CA TRP A 96 -5.95 7.36 5.51
C TRP A 96 -6.38 8.08 6.79
N GLN A 97 -7.66 8.44 6.91
CA GLN A 97 -8.20 9.06 8.12
C GLN A 97 -8.08 8.14 9.34
N LEU A 98 -8.37 6.85 9.17
CA LEU A 98 -8.34 5.86 10.26
C LEU A 98 -6.92 5.50 10.70
N LEU A 99 -5.96 5.44 9.77
CA LEU A 99 -4.55 5.24 10.08
C LEU A 99 -3.90 6.50 10.66
N GLY A 100 -4.44 7.68 10.38
CA GLY A 100 -3.92 8.94 10.90
C GLY A 100 -2.46 9.14 10.51
N ASP A 101 -1.63 9.55 11.45
CA ASP A 101 -0.19 9.77 11.27
C ASP A 101 0.62 8.50 10.92
N ARG A 102 -0.03 7.32 10.91
CA ARG A 102 0.63 6.03 10.66
C ARG A 102 0.54 5.58 9.21
N HIS A 103 -0.11 6.35 8.32
CA HIS A 103 -0.13 6.02 6.90
C HIS A 103 1.24 6.28 6.23
N GLY A 104 1.67 5.34 5.40
CA GLY A 104 2.82 5.49 4.51
C GLY A 104 2.37 5.97 3.14
N VAL A 105 2.55 5.13 2.13
CA VAL A 105 2.09 5.37 0.76
C VAL A 105 0.99 4.39 0.36
N LEU A 106 0.19 4.76 -0.64
CA LEU A 106 -0.67 3.84 -1.37
C LEU A 106 0.15 3.20 -2.49
N LEU A 107 0.44 1.91 -2.36
CA LEU A 107 1.10 1.14 -3.41
C LEU A 107 0.08 0.73 -4.47
N VAL A 108 0.25 1.24 -5.69
CA VAL A 108 -0.55 0.92 -6.87
C VAL A 108 0.27 0.05 -7.81
N GLN A 109 0.22 -1.27 -7.56
CA GLN A 109 0.86 -2.26 -8.40
C GLN A 109 -0.07 -2.73 -9.53
N LEU A 110 0.30 -2.50 -10.79
CA LEU A 110 -0.51 -2.86 -11.96
C LEU A 110 -0.32 -4.31 -12.37
N HIS A 111 -1.32 -4.92 -13.02
CA HIS A 111 -1.21 -6.28 -13.56
C HIS A 111 -0.05 -6.37 -14.58
N PRO A 112 0.75 -7.45 -14.62
CA PRO A 112 1.88 -7.58 -15.56
C PRO A 112 1.48 -7.51 -17.04
N GLU A 113 0.23 -7.88 -17.37
CA GLU A 113 -0.30 -7.78 -18.74
C GLU A 113 -0.95 -6.43 -19.07
N GLN A 114 -1.07 -5.52 -18.09
CA GLN A 114 -1.62 -4.19 -18.34
C GLN A 114 -0.57 -3.37 -19.11
N ARG A 115 -0.79 -3.22 -20.42
CA ARG A 115 0.04 -2.41 -21.30
C ARG A 115 -0.12 -0.92 -21.00
N ARG A 116 0.87 -0.14 -21.43
CA ARG A 116 0.96 1.32 -21.25
C ARG A 116 -0.28 2.02 -21.78
N ASP A 117 -0.81 2.91 -20.96
CA ASP A 117 -1.92 3.81 -21.24
C ASP A 117 -1.72 5.05 -20.36
N ASP A 118 -1.03 6.04 -20.91
CA ASP A 118 -0.61 7.24 -20.17
C ASP A 118 -1.82 8.04 -19.70
N THR A 119 -2.82 8.22 -20.58
CA THR A 119 -4.06 8.92 -20.26
C THR A 119 -4.76 8.30 -19.07
N ARG A 120 -4.81 6.96 -19.00
CA ARG A 120 -5.43 6.27 -17.87
C ARG A 120 -4.64 6.41 -16.58
N LEU A 121 -3.32 6.26 -16.63
CA LEU A 121 -2.46 6.42 -15.45
C LEU A 121 -2.60 7.85 -14.90
N ASP A 122 -2.49 8.85 -15.78
CA ASP A 122 -2.59 10.27 -15.47
C ASP A 122 -3.99 10.65 -14.94
N SER A 123 -5.06 10.13 -15.56
CA SER A 123 -6.43 10.31 -15.06
C SER A 123 -6.63 9.71 -13.67
N PHE A 124 -6.09 8.52 -13.42
CA PHE A 124 -6.17 7.89 -12.11
C PHE A 124 -5.40 8.70 -11.07
N LEU A 125 -4.15 9.07 -11.33
CA LEU A 125 -3.33 9.83 -10.39
C LEU A 125 -3.95 11.21 -10.07
N ARG A 126 -4.53 11.89 -11.07
CA ARG A 126 -5.31 13.13 -10.86
C ARG A 126 -6.51 12.96 -9.93
N SER A 127 -7.16 11.80 -9.97
CA SER A 127 -8.36 11.54 -9.17
C SER A 127 -8.04 11.21 -7.71
N VAL A 128 -6.81 10.80 -7.39
CA VAL A 128 -6.41 10.50 -6.01
C VAL A 128 -6.18 11.80 -5.25
N PRO A 129 -6.79 11.98 -4.06
CA PRO A 129 -6.57 13.16 -3.23
C PRO A 129 -5.09 13.38 -2.89
N ALA A 130 -4.67 14.65 -2.89
CA ALA A 130 -3.27 15.03 -2.63
C ALA A 130 -2.76 14.64 -1.22
N SER A 131 -3.66 14.35 -0.28
CA SER A 131 -3.32 13.81 1.05
C SER A 131 -2.81 12.38 1.01
N ILE A 132 -3.07 11.64 -0.07
CA ILE A 132 -2.63 10.26 -0.27
C ILE A 132 -1.41 10.26 -1.19
N ARG A 133 -0.24 10.03 -0.62
CA ARG A 133 0.97 9.81 -1.43
C ARG A 133 0.87 8.43 -2.10
N VAL A 134 0.95 8.42 -3.42
CA VAL A 134 0.91 7.20 -4.23
C VAL A 134 2.34 6.79 -4.61
N ALA A 135 2.61 5.48 -4.64
CA ALA A 135 3.74 4.90 -5.33
C ALA A 135 3.24 3.88 -6.36
N VAL A 136 3.81 3.85 -7.55
CA VAL A 136 3.30 3.04 -8.67
C VAL A 136 4.30 1.95 -9.03
N GLU A 137 3.85 0.70 -9.09
CA GLU A 137 4.67 -0.42 -9.57
C GLU A 137 4.16 -0.88 -10.95
N LEU A 138 4.96 -0.60 -11.97
CA LEU A 138 4.67 -0.86 -13.38
C LEU A 138 5.43 -2.10 -13.84
N ARG A 139 4.71 -3.15 -14.22
CA ARG A 139 5.32 -4.47 -14.51
C ARG A 139 5.42 -4.83 -15.99
N HIS A 140 4.63 -4.21 -16.86
CA HIS A 140 4.72 -4.46 -18.30
C HIS A 140 5.86 -3.62 -18.93
N PRO A 141 6.74 -4.18 -19.78
CA PRO A 141 7.89 -3.46 -20.35
C PRO A 141 7.54 -2.17 -21.10
N SER A 142 6.34 -2.09 -21.69
CA SER A 142 5.89 -0.88 -22.40
C SER A 142 5.83 0.38 -21.53
N TRP A 143 5.81 0.23 -20.19
CA TRP A 143 5.82 1.35 -19.25
C TRP A 143 7.20 1.96 -19.04
N ASN A 144 8.27 1.28 -19.44
CA ASN A 144 9.62 1.84 -19.40
C ASN A 144 9.81 2.84 -20.55
N ALA A 145 9.30 4.05 -20.36
CA ALA A 145 9.35 5.12 -21.34
C ALA A 145 9.46 6.49 -20.65
N PRO A 146 10.26 7.44 -21.18
CA PRO A 146 10.44 8.77 -20.60
C PRO A 146 9.14 9.51 -20.26
N ALA A 147 8.13 9.42 -21.14
CA ALA A 147 6.83 10.06 -20.93
C ALA A 147 6.08 9.52 -19.69
N VAL A 148 6.28 8.24 -19.33
CA VAL A 148 5.67 7.66 -18.13
C VAL A 148 6.31 8.27 -16.88
N TYR A 149 7.63 8.41 -16.85
CA TYR A 149 8.33 9.06 -15.73
C TYR A 149 7.89 10.52 -15.57
N ALA A 150 7.69 11.26 -16.67
CA ALA A 150 7.17 12.63 -16.63
C ALA A 150 5.76 12.73 -16.01
N VAL A 151 4.87 11.77 -16.31
CA VAL A 151 3.55 11.67 -15.65
C VAL A 151 3.72 11.42 -14.15
N LEU A 152 4.57 10.46 -13.76
CA LEU A 152 4.82 10.13 -12.34
C LEU A 152 5.41 11.33 -11.56
N GLU A 153 6.34 12.07 -12.16
CA GLU A 153 6.93 13.28 -11.57
C GLU A 153 5.90 14.39 -11.36
N THR A 154 5.04 14.63 -12.36
CA THR A 154 3.96 15.63 -12.29
C THR A 154 3.05 15.37 -11.09
N HIS A 155 2.76 14.11 -10.81
CA HIS A 155 1.89 13.68 -9.70
C HIS A 155 2.65 13.40 -8.39
N ARG A 156 3.97 13.55 -8.36
CA ARG A 156 4.84 13.16 -7.22
C ARG A 156 4.58 11.72 -6.77
N ALA A 157 4.35 10.83 -7.73
CA ALA A 157 4.02 9.44 -7.53
C ALA A 157 5.20 8.55 -7.97
N PRO A 158 6.25 8.39 -7.14
CA PRO A 158 7.45 7.67 -7.56
C PRO A 158 7.15 6.21 -7.94
N THR A 159 8.05 5.63 -8.74
CA THR A 159 8.06 4.18 -8.93
C THR A 159 8.38 3.48 -7.61
N TRP A 160 7.68 2.39 -7.32
CA TRP A 160 7.92 1.53 -6.15
C TRP A 160 9.03 0.52 -6.40
#